data_AF-A0A9P1CL27-F1
#
_entry.id   AF-A0A9P1CL27-F1
#
_cell.length_a   1.000
_cell.length_b   1.000
_cell.length_c   1.000
_cell.angle_alpha   90.00
_cell.angle_beta   90.00
_cell.angle_gamma   90.00
#
_symmetry.space_group_name_H-M   'P 1'
#
loop_
_entity.id
_entity.type
_entity.pdbx_description
1 polymer ?
#
loop_
_entity_poly.entity_id
_entity_poly.type
_entity_poly.pdbx_seq_one_letter_code
_entity_poly.pdbx_strand_id
1 'polypeptide(L)'
;MILTLDSDILLGEGGFGKVLRAKDRETLTSYALKMSFQDELSQKHMKTEISTLVPLTHPHIVSILQHGCVLDPVTDRLPAYMMDLGLCSVDALLATGWHNKAAAHAAQRDVSSALQHLHSKKLGHMDVKPGNWLVTNKLTGPDGQTQLELKLIDAGGAGRLDEDPVTSCTAGYAHPMHQGEGSTHMIVRYAQAFFDWYGLRISIFQLSSSDSDHDHGVRTDQQVLQKASENVASDKKFILQAVQENGFALQFASETLQADEEVVMAAVRQHGFALQFASESLQATQRVGLEAVQRQGGALQFASAKLRSDKKVVMQAVQNYGRALRFACETLQRDKDVVMLAIRQDGENFLGEYSSLEFGCRTLQSDKNFVLEAVRQHGLALRFACETLRTDRQVVLAAVQNDGLALEFACKTLQADRQVVLAAVQKDGFALQFAKTLQADKEVVMTAVRKRGFALQFASKTLQADEEVVMAAVRQHGLALRFAGKKLWSDKEIASAAVQNHGRALEFVSLTFQSQKDFVLEAVRQDGTALQHACKTLQADKDVVMAAVRQQGFALFYASGTLQSDKEVVMAAVRQDRFALNFASATLQSDKDVLASAKARENGFNVDRDDK
;
A
#
# COMPACT_ATOMS: atom_id res chain seq x y z
N MET A 1 19.24 -30.55 26.69
CA MET A 1 19.87 -30.81 28.00
C MET A 1 18.81 -30.55 29.06
N ILE A 2 18.50 -31.51 29.93
CA ILE A 2 17.58 -31.28 31.05
C ILE A 2 18.45 -30.80 32.20
N LEU A 3 18.48 -29.49 32.44
CA LEU A 3 19.20 -28.92 33.58
C LEU A 3 18.34 -29.12 34.83
N THR A 4 18.94 -29.64 35.89
CA THR A 4 18.29 -29.70 37.21
C THR A 4 18.78 -28.50 38.00
N LEU A 5 17.92 -27.50 38.16
CA LEU A 5 18.28 -26.22 38.77
C LEU A 5 17.77 -26.14 40.20
N ASP A 6 18.61 -25.66 41.11
CA ASP A 6 18.17 -25.10 42.39
C ASP A 6 18.02 -23.59 42.21
N SER A 7 16.84 -23.05 42.53
CA SER A 7 16.61 -21.60 42.55
C SER A 7 16.54 -21.11 43.99
N ASP A 8 17.41 -20.17 44.36
CA ASP A 8 17.61 -19.82 45.77
C ASP A 8 17.42 -18.33 46.07
N ILE A 9 17.47 -17.44 45.07
CA ILE A 9 17.38 -15.98 45.27
C ILE A 9 16.54 -15.31 44.18
N LEU A 10 15.59 -14.46 44.58
CA LEU A 10 14.92 -13.51 43.69
C LEU A 10 15.89 -12.35 43.38
N LEU A 11 16.27 -12.22 42.11
CA LEU A 11 17.22 -11.19 41.65
C LEU A 11 16.51 -9.89 41.25
N GLY A 12 15.26 -10.00 40.77
CA GLY A 12 14.46 -8.85 40.39
C GLY A 12 13.09 -9.25 39.87
N GLU A 13 12.19 -8.28 39.86
CA GLU A 13 10.82 -8.40 39.39
C GLU A 13 10.54 -7.25 38.41
N GLY A 14 10.07 -7.56 37.22
CA GLY A 14 9.68 -6.61 36.19
C GLY A 14 8.17 -6.59 35.99
N GLY A 15 7.69 -5.82 35.01
CA GLY A 15 6.26 -5.68 34.74
C GLY A 15 5.56 -6.97 34.27
N PHE A 16 6.31 -7.92 33.71
CA PHE A 16 5.77 -9.11 33.04
C PHE A 16 6.35 -10.44 33.55
N GLY A 17 7.16 -10.40 34.61
CA GLY A 17 7.78 -11.60 35.15
C GLY A 17 8.85 -11.33 36.18
N LYS A 18 9.47 -12.41 36.66
CA LYS A 18 10.50 -12.39 37.69
C LYS A 18 11.76 -13.10 37.23
N VAL A 19 12.89 -12.69 37.79
CA VAL A 19 14.21 -13.27 37.50
C VAL A 19 14.78 -13.88 38.77
N LEU A 20 15.10 -15.16 38.70
CA LEU A 20 15.67 -15.94 39.79
C LEU A 20 17.12 -16.28 39.48
N ARG A 21 17.97 -16.33 40.52
CA ARG A 21 19.26 -17.00 40.40
C ARG A 21 19.01 -18.50 40.41
N ALA A 22 19.48 -19.18 39.37
CA ALA A 22 19.41 -20.63 39.25
C ALA A 22 20.82 -21.20 39.24
N LYS A 23 21.07 -22.25 40.02
CA LYS A 23 22.35 -22.94 40.07
C LYS A 23 22.20 -24.33 39.47
N ASP A 24 23.04 -24.66 38.50
CA ASP A 24 23.12 -26.01 37.98
C ASP A 24 23.70 -26.94 39.06
N ARG A 25 22.98 -28.01 39.38
CA ARG A 25 23.37 -28.96 40.43
C ARG A 25 24.65 -29.72 40.09
N GLU A 26 24.95 -29.91 38.80
CA GLU A 26 26.13 -30.66 38.38
C GLU A 26 27.38 -29.76 38.31
N THR A 27 27.32 -28.68 37.53
CA THR A 27 28.50 -27.81 37.32
C THR A 27 28.68 -26.75 38.41
N LEU A 28 27.67 -26.54 39.26
CA LEU A 28 27.59 -25.44 40.23
C LEU A 28 27.61 -24.04 39.60
N THR A 29 27.52 -23.95 38.27
CA THR A 29 27.45 -22.67 37.54
C THR A 29 26.13 -21.98 37.82
N SER A 30 26.19 -20.66 38.00
CA SER A 30 25.01 -19.84 38.28
C SER A 30 24.52 -19.12 37.02
N TYR A 31 23.21 -19.12 36.84
CA TYR A 31 22.49 -18.55 35.72
C TYR A 31 21.38 -17.63 36.22
N ALA A 32 20.86 -16.79 35.32
CA ALA A 32 19.62 -16.06 35.53
C ALA A 32 18.48 -16.78 34.80
N LEU A 33 17.41 -17.12 35.53
CA LEU A 33 16.19 -17.71 34.99
C LEU A 33 15.07 -16.66 35.03
N LYS A 34 14.65 -16.17 33.86
CA LYS A 34 13.50 -15.26 33.73
C LYS A 34 12.25 -16.08 33.39
N MET A 35 11.18 -15.86 34.13
CA MET A 35 9.88 -16.52 33.93
C MET A 35 8.74 -15.51 33.98
N SER A 36 7.69 -15.74 33.20
CA SER A 36 6.52 -14.85 33.18
C SER A 36 5.68 -14.96 34.45
N PHE A 37 4.84 -13.96 34.69
CA PHE A 37 3.69 -14.14 35.57
C PHE A 37 2.60 -15.01 34.91
N GLN A 38 1.58 -15.34 35.71
CA GLN A 38 0.49 -16.24 35.31
C GLN A 38 -0.48 -15.60 34.31
N ASP A 39 -0.58 -14.27 34.26
CA ASP A 39 -1.53 -13.59 33.37
C ASP A 39 -1.13 -13.68 31.89
N GLU A 40 -2.13 -13.63 31.01
CA GLU A 40 -1.96 -13.84 29.58
C GLU A 40 -1.04 -12.79 28.92
N LEU A 41 -1.10 -11.53 29.38
CA LEU A 41 -0.28 -10.45 28.86
C LEU A 41 1.20 -10.70 29.14
N SER A 42 1.54 -11.06 30.38
CA SER A 42 2.88 -11.45 30.80
C SER A 42 3.43 -12.64 30.01
N GLN A 43 2.59 -13.67 29.81
CA GLN A 43 2.99 -14.84 29.01
C GLN A 43 3.21 -14.48 27.53
N LYS A 44 2.38 -13.61 26.96
CA LYS A 44 2.55 -13.12 25.58
C LYS A 44 3.84 -12.32 25.43
N HIS A 45 4.12 -11.39 26.35
CA HIS A 45 5.36 -10.63 26.37
C HIS A 45 6.60 -11.52 26.45
N MET A 46 6.58 -12.54 27.33
CA MET A 46 7.67 -13.51 27.45
C MET A 46 7.89 -14.31 26.17
N LYS A 47 6.81 -14.73 25.49
CA LYS A 47 6.91 -15.43 24.20
C LYS A 47 7.47 -14.53 23.10
N THR A 48 7.02 -13.28 23.03
CA THR A 48 7.57 -12.28 22.10
C THR A 48 9.06 -12.09 22.35
N GLU A 49 9.45 -11.86 23.61
CA GLU A 49 10.86 -11.70 24.01
C GLU A 49 11.73 -12.88 23.57
N ILE A 50 11.28 -14.12 23.86
CA ILE A 50 12.00 -15.33 23.45
C ILE A 50 12.12 -15.39 21.92
N SER A 51 11.02 -15.18 21.19
CA SER A 51 11.02 -15.26 19.72
C SER A 51 11.91 -14.20 19.06
N THR A 52 12.02 -13.03 19.69
CA THR A 52 12.87 -11.92 19.22
C THR A 52 14.34 -12.19 19.52
N LEU A 53 14.67 -12.68 20.72
CA LEU A 53 16.06 -12.85 21.17
C LEU A 53 16.74 -14.12 20.64
N VAL A 54 16.01 -15.25 20.50
CA VAL A 54 16.58 -16.52 20.00
C VAL A 54 17.34 -16.39 18.67
N PRO A 55 16.85 -15.70 17.63
CA PRO A 55 17.56 -15.59 16.35
C PRO A 55 18.72 -14.58 16.37
N LEU A 56 18.92 -13.84 17.46
CA LEU A 56 19.91 -12.78 17.53
C LEU A 56 21.23 -13.29 18.10
N THR A 57 22.34 -12.82 17.54
CA THR A 57 23.68 -13.09 18.06
C THR A 57 24.49 -11.82 17.96
N HIS A 58 24.77 -11.21 19.11
CA HIS A 58 25.50 -9.95 19.21
C HIS A 58 26.16 -9.83 20.59
N PRO A 59 27.39 -9.33 20.71
CA PRO A 59 28.11 -9.24 22.00
C PRO A 59 27.38 -8.42 23.06
N HIS A 60 26.58 -7.44 22.64
CA HIS A 60 25.84 -6.52 23.52
C HIS A 60 24.32 -6.78 23.55
N ILE A 61 23.85 -7.94 23.11
CA ILE A 61 22.47 -8.40 23.30
C ILE A 61 22.52 -9.68 24.13
N VAL A 62 21.62 -9.82 25.09
CA VAL A 62 21.57 -11.03 25.91
C VAL A 62 21.26 -12.26 25.05
N SER A 63 21.99 -13.34 25.27
CA SER A 63 21.80 -14.60 24.57
C SER A 63 20.93 -15.54 25.40
N ILE A 64 19.94 -16.15 24.76
CA ILE A 64 19.13 -17.20 25.38
C ILE A 64 19.92 -18.50 25.31
N LEU A 65 20.36 -18.99 26.48
CA LEU A 65 21.07 -20.27 26.59
C LEU A 65 20.12 -21.45 26.44
N GLN A 66 18.94 -21.33 27.04
CA GLN A 66 17.88 -22.32 26.98
C GLN A 66 16.53 -21.64 27.22
N HIS A 67 15.46 -22.09 26.56
CA HIS A 67 14.10 -21.62 26.80
C HIS A 67 13.12 -22.80 26.88
N GLY A 68 11.96 -22.57 27.48
CA GLY A 68 10.95 -23.60 27.65
C GLY A 68 9.83 -23.14 28.58
N CYS A 69 9.31 -24.07 29.38
CA CYS A 69 8.34 -23.78 30.42
C CYS A 69 8.86 -24.26 31.77
N VAL A 70 8.62 -23.49 32.81
CA VAL A 70 8.77 -23.91 34.21
C VAL A 70 7.41 -24.37 34.72
N LEU A 71 7.40 -25.46 35.47
CA LEU A 71 6.18 -25.99 36.10
C LEU A 71 5.80 -25.10 37.28
N ASP A 72 4.65 -24.44 37.17
CA ASP A 72 4.05 -23.64 38.25
C ASP A 72 2.93 -24.47 38.92
N PRO A 73 2.87 -24.52 40.27
CA PRO A 73 1.90 -25.37 40.98
C PRO A 73 0.43 -25.08 40.68
N VAL A 74 0.10 -23.92 40.08
CA VAL A 74 -1.28 -23.46 39.85
C VAL A 74 -1.64 -23.46 38.37
N THR A 75 -0.71 -23.07 37.49
CA THR A 75 -0.98 -22.84 36.05
C THR A 75 -0.29 -23.84 35.11
N ASP A 76 0.32 -24.88 35.67
CA ASP A 76 0.95 -26.03 35.02
C ASP A 76 2.21 -25.70 34.18
N ARG A 77 2.25 -24.61 33.37
CA ARG A 77 3.43 -24.26 32.54
C ARG A 77 3.58 -22.75 32.28
N LEU A 78 4.59 -22.12 32.87
CA LEU A 78 4.94 -20.71 32.60
C LEU A 78 6.11 -20.61 31.62
N PRO A 79 6.00 -19.86 30.50
CA PRO A 79 7.13 -19.56 29.61
C PRO A 79 8.32 -18.97 30.38
N ALA A 80 9.51 -19.48 30.09
CA ALA A 80 10.73 -19.07 30.76
C ALA A 80 11.95 -19.26 29.87
N TYR A 81 13.02 -18.52 30.16
CA TYR A 81 14.32 -18.73 29.54
C TYR A 81 15.46 -18.45 30.50
N MET A 82 16.60 -19.07 30.21
CA MET A 82 17.85 -19.00 30.97
C MET A 82 18.89 -18.21 30.18
N MET A 83 19.64 -17.37 30.89
CA MET A 83 20.71 -16.54 30.36
C MET A 83 21.89 -16.47 31.32
N ASP A 84 23.02 -15.94 30.87
CA ASP A 84 24.18 -15.66 31.71
C ASP A 84 23.81 -14.74 32.88
N LEU A 85 24.37 -15.01 34.06
CA LEU A 85 24.18 -14.17 35.23
C LEU A 85 25.09 -12.93 35.16
N GLY A 86 24.50 -11.73 35.06
CA GLY A 86 25.23 -10.47 35.14
C GLY A 86 25.44 -9.96 36.57
N LEU A 87 26.10 -8.81 36.71
CA LEU A 87 26.39 -8.16 37.98
C LEU A 87 25.17 -7.44 38.56
N CYS A 88 24.58 -6.52 37.78
CA CYS A 88 23.39 -5.73 38.14
C CYS A 88 22.82 -5.02 36.90
N SER A 89 21.63 -4.43 37.01
CA SER A 89 21.12 -3.50 35.99
C SER A 89 21.77 -2.11 36.12
N VAL A 90 21.79 -1.34 35.04
CA VAL A 90 22.26 0.06 35.08
C VAL A 90 21.34 0.93 35.94
N ASP A 91 20.06 0.62 36.01
CA ASP A 91 19.11 1.28 36.92
C ASP A 91 19.49 1.09 38.40
N ALA A 92 19.96 -0.10 38.79
CA ALA A 92 20.48 -0.33 40.14
C ALA A 92 21.76 0.49 40.40
N LEU A 93 22.61 0.71 39.39
CA LEU A 93 23.78 1.60 39.51
C LEU A 93 23.36 3.07 39.68
N LEU A 94 22.39 3.54 38.88
CA LEU A 94 21.79 4.87 39.01
C LEU A 94 21.28 5.10 40.43
N ALA A 95 20.60 4.10 41.00
CA ALA A 95 20.10 4.11 42.37
C ALA A 95 21.20 4.08 43.45
N THR A 96 22.47 4.02 43.09
CA THR A 96 23.59 4.20 44.03
C THR A 96 24.42 5.45 43.74
N GLY A 97 24.29 6.04 42.55
CA GLY A 97 25.15 7.13 42.08
C GLY A 97 26.55 6.66 41.63
N TRP A 98 26.83 5.37 41.73
CA TRP A 98 28.16 4.82 41.54
C TRP A 98 28.43 4.48 40.07
N HIS A 99 29.55 4.98 39.54
CA HIS A 99 30.00 4.74 38.15
C HIS A 99 29.03 5.17 37.03
N ASN A 100 28.10 6.10 37.30
CA ASN A 100 27.11 6.54 36.30
C ASN A 100 27.75 7.08 35.00
N LYS A 101 28.87 7.82 35.08
CA LYS A 101 29.63 8.25 33.89
C LYS A 101 30.21 7.09 33.08
N ALA A 102 30.74 6.07 33.75
CA ALA A 102 31.23 4.87 33.08
C ALA A 102 30.07 4.10 32.41
N ALA A 103 28.92 4.04 33.06
CA ALA A 103 27.70 3.48 32.49
C ALA A 103 27.18 4.30 31.30
N ALA A 104 27.24 5.63 31.33
CA ALA A 104 26.90 6.50 30.20
C ALA A 104 27.79 6.21 28.98
N HIS A 105 29.11 6.13 29.19
CA HIS A 105 30.07 5.79 28.14
C HIS A 105 29.84 4.37 27.59
N ALA A 106 29.59 3.40 28.46
CA ALA A 106 29.30 2.04 28.05
C ALA A 106 27.96 1.94 27.30
N ALA A 107 26.91 2.65 27.72
CA ALA A 107 25.64 2.71 27.01
C ALA A 107 25.79 3.30 25.60
N GLN A 108 26.53 4.40 25.48
CA GLN A 108 26.82 5.02 24.18
C GLN A 108 27.54 4.06 23.22
N ARG A 109 28.44 3.20 23.72
CA ARG A 109 29.19 2.23 22.91
C ARG A 109 28.40 0.96 22.63
N ASP A 110 27.94 0.31 23.70
CA ASP A 110 27.42 -1.07 23.69
C ASP A 110 25.95 -1.12 23.29
N VAL A 111 25.11 -0.27 23.88
CA VAL A 111 23.67 -0.25 23.61
C VAL A 111 23.41 0.31 22.23
N SER A 112 24.14 1.34 21.79
CA SER A 112 24.06 1.80 20.38
C SER A 112 24.35 0.68 19.39
N SER A 113 25.40 -0.11 19.65
CA SER A 113 25.78 -1.24 18.81
C SER A 113 24.67 -2.31 18.76
N ALA A 114 24.06 -2.62 19.91
CA ALA A 114 22.92 -3.52 20.00
C ALA A 114 21.68 -3.02 19.23
N LEU A 115 21.31 -1.75 19.40
CA LEU A 115 20.17 -1.14 18.68
C LEU A 115 20.41 -1.12 17.18
N GLN A 116 21.62 -0.78 16.74
CA GLN A 116 21.98 -0.80 15.32
C GLN A 116 21.83 -2.22 14.74
N HIS A 117 22.21 -3.26 15.49
CA HIS A 117 22.00 -4.64 15.08
C HIS A 117 20.51 -4.98 14.97
N LEU A 118 19.68 -4.63 15.96
CA LEU A 118 18.23 -4.83 15.91
C LEU A 118 17.58 -4.14 14.71
N HIS A 119 17.89 -2.85 14.50
CA HIS A 119 17.35 -2.07 13.39
C HIS A 119 17.77 -2.64 12.02
N SER A 120 18.99 -3.18 11.91
CA SER A 120 19.45 -3.88 10.69
C SER A 120 18.63 -5.13 10.35
N LYS A 121 17.98 -5.72 11.36
CA LYS A 121 17.05 -6.85 11.24
C LYS A 121 15.59 -6.41 11.17
N LYS A 122 15.32 -5.11 11.01
CA LYS A 122 13.98 -4.52 11.00
C LYS A 122 13.21 -4.73 12.30
N LEU A 123 13.90 -4.77 13.44
CA LEU A 123 13.31 -4.90 14.76
C LEU A 123 13.58 -3.64 15.58
N GLY A 124 12.56 -3.09 16.23
CA GLY A 124 12.69 -2.02 17.23
C GLY A 124 12.59 -2.60 18.64
N HIS A 125 13.35 -2.05 19.59
CA HIS A 125 13.32 -2.47 20.99
C HIS A 125 12.09 -1.91 21.74
N MET A 126 11.70 -0.67 21.43
CA MET A 126 10.50 0.06 21.91
C MET A 126 10.51 0.47 23.39
N ASP A 127 11.38 -0.12 24.22
CA ASP A 127 11.53 0.26 25.64
C ASP A 127 13.00 0.47 26.06
N VAL A 128 13.74 1.33 25.36
CA VAL A 128 15.15 1.60 25.65
C VAL A 128 15.30 2.47 26.91
N LYS A 129 15.85 1.90 27.98
CA LYS A 129 16.06 2.58 29.28
C LYS A 129 17.14 1.88 30.14
N PRO A 130 17.69 2.52 31.19
CA PRO A 130 18.73 1.93 32.05
C PRO A 130 18.32 0.62 32.75
N GLY A 131 17.03 0.45 33.03
CA GLY A 131 16.49 -0.79 33.62
C GLY A 131 16.64 -2.01 32.70
N ASN A 132 16.77 -1.79 31.39
CA ASN A 132 16.86 -2.83 30.38
C ASN A 132 18.31 -3.08 29.94
N TRP A 133 19.30 -2.64 30.71
CA TRP A 133 20.72 -2.86 30.43
C TRP A 133 21.39 -3.60 31.59
N LEU A 134 21.96 -4.76 31.29
CA LEU A 134 22.66 -5.60 32.24
C LEU A 134 24.16 -5.32 32.18
N VAL A 135 24.78 -5.04 33.33
CA VAL A 135 26.23 -4.95 33.47
C VAL A 135 26.79 -6.36 33.56
N THR A 136 27.56 -6.79 32.56
CA THR A 136 28.13 -8.14 32.52
C THR A 136 29.56 -8.19 33.03
N ASN A 137 30.29 -7.08 32.89
CA ASN A 137 31.68 -7.01 33.31
C ASN A 137 32.02 -5.61 33.83
N LYS A 138 33.00 -5.56 34.73
CA LYS A 138 33.55 -4.35 35.30
C LYS A 138 35.07 -4.47 35.36
N LEU A 139 35.75 -3.60 34.63
CA LEU A 139 37.20 -3.53 34.59
C LEU A 139 37.64 -2.18 35.16
N THR A 140 38.47 -2.19 36.20
CA THR A 140 39.06 -0.97 36.75
C THR A 140 40.53 -0.94 36.36
N GLY A 141 40.90 0.07 35.57
CA GLY A 141 42.27 0.29 35.11
C GLY A 141 43.21 0.75 36.24
N PRO A 142 44.53 0.70 36.02
CA PRO A 142 45.54 1.15 36.99
C PRO A 142 45.44 2.65 37.33
N ASP A 143 44.83 3.43 36.45
CA ASP A 143 44.54 4.87 36.59
C ASP A 143 43.23 5.14 37.38
N GLY A 144 42.57 4.09 37.86
CA GLY A 144 41.29 4.16 38.57
C GLY A 144 40.08 4.32 37.65
N GLN A 145 40.26 4.37 36.32
CA GLN A 145 39.13 4.47 35.39
C GLN A 145 38.37 3.15 35.34
N THR A 146 37.07 3.23 35.53
CA THR A 146 36.18 2.07 35.42
C THR A 146 35.58 2.00 34.03
N GLN A 147 35.71 0.84 33.39
CA GLN A 147 35.00 0.49 32.18
C GLN A 147 33.96 -0.59 32.49
N LEU A 148 32.76 -0.42 31.95
CA LEU A 148 31.68 -1.39 32.04
C LEU A 148 31.45 -2.01 30.67
N GLU A 149 30.98 -3.25 30.67
CA GLU A 149 30.41 -3.91 29.50
C GLU A 149 28.93 -4.14 29.75
N LEU A 150 28.09 -3.71 28.80
CA LEU A 150 26.65 -3.82 28.89
C LEU A 150 26.09 -4.81 27.86
N LYS A 151 25.01 -5.48 28.24
CA LYS A 151 24.11 -6.20 27.33
C LYS A 151 22.69 -5.65 27.44
N LEU A 152 22.06 -5.42 26.30
CA LEU A 152 20.62 -5.12 26.20
C LEU A 152 19.83 -6.36 26.58
N ILE A 153 18.88 -6.18 27.49
CA ILE A 153 17.92 -7.19 27.97
C ILE A 153 16.50 -6.68 27.73
N ASP A 154 15.50 -7.55 27.90
CA ASP A 154 14.07 -7.20 27.89
C ASP A 154 13.50 -6.73 26.56
N ALA A 155 13.45 -7.65 25.58
CA ALA A 155 12.81 -7.43 24.27
C ALA A 155 11.32 -7.81 24.25
N GLY A 156 10.63 -7.83 25.39
CA GLY A 156 9.21 -8.21 25.48
C GLY A 156 8.25 -7.25 24.78
N GLY A 157 8.66 -5.99 24.65
CA GLY A 157 7.96 -4.96 23.87
C GLY A 157 8.44 -4.81 22.44
N ALA A 158 9.41 -5.61 21.98
CA ALA A 158 10.00 -5.46 20.65
C ALA A 158 9.00 -5.83 19.54
N GLY A 159 9.13 -5.17 18.40
CA GLY A 159 8.27 -5.38 17.23
C GLY A 159 8.95 -5.05 15.92
N ARG A 160 8.35 -5.44 14.79
CA ARG A 160 8.88 -5.15 13.47
C ARG A 160 8.71 -3.67 13.14
N LEU A 161 9.82 -3.03 12.78
CA LEU A 161 9.85 -1.64 12.35
C LEU A 161 8.93 -1.44 11.14
N ASP A 162 8.21 -0.32 11.10
CA ASP A 162 7.28 0.10 10.04
C ASP A 162 6.00 -0.77 9.91
N GLU A 163 5.94 -1.94 10.54
CA GLU A 163 4.85 -2.91 10.42
C GLU A 163 3.99 -2.98 11.69
N ASP A 164 4.61 -3.33 12.82
CA ASP A 164 3.90 -3.61 14.06
C ASP A 164 3.65 -2.29 14.83
N PRO A 165 2.51 -2.12 15.53
CA PRO A 165 2.30 -0.97 16.39
C PRO A 165 3.26 -0.99 17.59
N VAL A 166 3.55 0.18 18.14
CA VAL A 166 4.25 0.28 19.43
C VAL A 166 3.30 -0.17 20.53
N THR A 167 3.66 -1.23 21.27
CA THR A 167 2.78 -1.84 22.30
C THR A 167 3.26 -1.65 23.72
N SER A 168 4.50 -1.16 23.92
CA SER A 168 5.08 -0.96 25.25
C SER A 168 6.14 0.13 25.22
N CYS A 169 6.12 1.03 26.20
CA CYS A 169 7.17 2.02 26.43
C CYS A 169 7.11 2.56 27.87
N THR A 170 8.24 2.99 28.42
CA THR A 170 8.32 3.63 29.74
C THR A 170 8.21 5.15 29.60
N ALA A 171 7.16 5.76 30.16
CA ALA A 171 6.79 7.17 29.96
C ALA A 171 7.94 8.18 30.14
N GLY A 172 8.90 7.94 31.05
CA GLY A 172 10.03 8.84 31.28
C GLY A 172 11.14 8.80 30.22
N TYR A 173 11.22 7.72 29.43
CA TYR A 173 12.21 7.54 28.36
C TYR A 173 11.56 7.49 26.97
N ALA A 174 10.25 7.31 26.93
CA ALA A 174 9.46 7.30 25.72
C ALA A 174 9.37 8.71 25.13
N HIS A 175 9.59 8.80 23.82
CA HIS A 175 9.31 10.04 23.09
C HIS A 175 7.80 10.35 23.12
N PRO A 176 7.34 11.61 23.31
CA PRO A 176 5.91 11.94 23.47
C PRO A 176 4.96 11.37 22.41
N MET A 177 5.41 11.24 21.15
CA MET A 177 4.64 10.57 20.09
C MET A 177 4.29 9.10 20.35
N HIS A 178 5.00 8.40 21.24
CA HIS A 178 4.66 7.02 21.62
C HIS A 178 3.26 6.91 22.21
N GLN A 179 2.75 7.99 22.81
CA GLN A 179 1.52 8.00 23.60
C GLN A 179 0.34 8.68 22.89
N GLY A 180 0.50 9.14 21.64
CA GLY A 180 -0.54 9.88 20.93
C GLY A 180 -1.59 8.98 20.27
N GLU A 181 -2.86 9.09 20.67
CA GLU A 181 -4.00 8.51 19.95
C GLU A 181 -4.39 9.37 18.72
N GLY A 182 -4.74 8.72 17.60
CA GLY A 182 -5.28 9.38 16.39
C GLY A 182 -4.44 9.21 15.11
N SER A 183 -4.75 10.01 14.08
CA SER A 183 -4.22 9.99 12.68
C SER A 183 -2.69 9.97 12.53
N THR A 184 -1.97 10.12 13.64
CA THR A 184 -0.52 10.03 13.85
C THR A 184 0.05 8.61 13.62
N HIS A 185 -0.80 7.58 13.58
CA HIS A 185 -0.38 6.17 13.54
C HIS A 185 0.54 5.83 12.34
N MET A 186 0.41 6.52 11.21
CA MET A 186 1.29 6.31 10.04
C MET A 186 2.67 6.93 10.26
N ILE A 187 2.74 8.13 10.84
CA ILE A 187 4.02 8.83 11.12
C ILE A 187 4.78 8.11 12.24
N VAL A 188 4.08 7.64 13.27
CA VAL A 188 4.64 6.88 14.41
C VAL A 188 5.28 5.57 13.92
N ARG A 189 4.66 4.86 12.97
CA ARG A 189 5.24 3.62 12.40
C ARG A 189 6.61 3.85 11.76
N TYR A 190 6.75 4.91 10.98
CA TYR A 190 8.03 5.25 10.31
C TYR A 190 9.06 5.91 11.24
N ALA A 191 8.78 6.07 12.53
CA ALA A 191 9.67 6.73 13.51
C ALA A 191 10.13 5.77 14.63
N GLN A 192 9.84 4.48 14.55
CA GLN A 192 10.11 3.52 15.63
C GLN A 192 11.61 3.32 15.90
N ALA A 193 12.46 3.35 14.89
CA ALA A 193 13.92 3.30 15.11
C ALA A 193 14.41 4.56 15.84
N PHE A 194 13.87 5.73 15.48
CA PHE A 194 14.19 7.00 16.13
C PHE A 194 13.82 7.00 17.62
N PHE A 195 12.73 6.35 17.98
CA PHE A 195 12.28 6.20 19.36
C PHE A 195 13.26 5.46 20.27
N ASP A 196 13.88 4.39 19.77
CA ASP A 196 14.93 3.68 20.49
C ASP A 196 16.15 4.59 20.72
N TRP A 197 16.55 5.34 19.69
CA TRP A 197 17.64 6.29 19.78
C TRP A 197 17.35 7.44 20.74
N TYR A 198 16.10 7.91 20.77
CA TYR A 198 15.65 8.91 21.73
C TYR A 198 15.77 8.38 23.17
N GLY A 199 15.23 7.20 23.47
CA GLY A 199 15.33 6.57 24.78
C GLY A 199 16.78 6.39 25.25
N LEU A 200 17.67 5.97 24.34
CA LEU A 200 19.11 5.88 24.61
C LEU A 200 19.71 7.23 24.99
N ARG A 201 19.40 8.30 24.25
CA ARG A 201 19.96 9.64 24.49
C ARG A 201 19.49 10.24 25.81
N ILE A 202 18.20 10.09 26.15
CA ILE A 202 17.66 10.52 27.44
C ILE A 202 18.40 9.82 28.59
N SER A 203 18.58 8.51 28.46
CA SER A 203 19.24 7.67 29.45
C SER A 203 20.72 8.06 29.65
N ILE A 204 21.46 8.30 28.57
CA ILE A 204 22.86 8.75 28.63
C ILE A 204 22.96 10.12 29.32
N PHE A 205 22.05 11.04 29.00
CA PHE A 205 22.04 12.36 29.63
C PHE A 205 21.81 12.26 31.15
N GLN A 206 20.83 11.45 31.57
CA GLN A 206 20.54 11.21 32.97
C GLN A 206 21.77 10.64 33.72
N LEU A 207 22.41 9.60 33.15
CA LEU A 207 23.62 9.00 33.69
C LEU A 207 24.80 9.99 33.77
N SER A 208 24.90 10.93 32.84
CA SER A 208 25.99 11.91 32.82
C SER A 208 25.78 13.09 33.78
N SER A 209 24.53 13.35 34.19
CA SER A 209 24.14 14.54 34.98
C SER A 209 24.21 14.34 36.49
N SER A 210 24.34 13.11 36.99
CA SER A 210 24.21 12.77 38.42
C SER A 210 25.41 13.11 39.31
N ASP A 211 26.23 14.09 38.94
CA ASP A 211 27.51 14.41 39.62
C ASP A 211 27.50 15.73 40.41
N SER A 212 26.41 16.50 40.40
CA SER A 212 26.42 17.88 40.93
C SER A 212 25.71 18.13 42.26
N ASP A 213 24.90 17.20 42.79
CA ASP A 213 24.22 17.44 44.08
C ASP A 213 24.35 16.23 45.00
N HIS A 214 24.95 16.44 46.18
CA HIS A 214 25.03 15.49 47.29
C HIS A 214 23.68 15.23 47.98
N ASP A 215 22.57 15.40 47.28
CA ASP A 215 21.24 15.13 47.82
C ASP A 215 20.72 13.78 47.32
N HIS A 216 20.54 12.86 48.25
CA HIS A 216 20.21 11.45 48.00
C HIS A 216 18.78 11.21 47.48
N GLY A 217 18.09 12.24 46.98
CA GLY A 217 16.68 12.23 46.57
C GLY A 217 16.38 12.38 45.07
N VAL A 218 17.34 12.76 44.23
CA VAL A 218 17.10 13.11 42.80
C VAL A 218 17.23 11.87 41.90
N ARG A 219 16.36 10.86 42.06
CA ARG A 219 16.52 9.56 41.37
C ARG A 219 15.51 9.21 40.29
N THR A 220 14.48 10.03 40.09
CA THR A 220 13.54 9.95 38.96
C THR A 220 12.91 11.33 38.74
N ASP A 221 13.69 12.40 38.86
CA ASP A 221 13.12 13.74 38.74
C ASP A 221 12.64 13.96 37.31
N GLN A 222 11.33 14.11 37.17
CA GLN A 222 10.67 14.50 35.92
C GLN A 222 11.36 15.71 35.28
N GLN A 223 11.92 16.61 36.10
CA GLN A 223 12.72 17.76 35.67
C GLN A 223 14.02 17.38 34.95
N VAL A 224 14.73 16.34 35.40
CA VAL A 224 15.97 15.86 34.75
C VAL A 224 15.65 15.23 33.40
N LEU A 225 14.59 14.43 33.33
CA LEU A 225 14.13 13.80 32.08
C LEU A 225 13.57 14.84 31.09
N GLN A 226 12.87 15.86 31.58
CA GLN A 226 12.42 16.99 30.77
C GLN A 226 13.60 17.79 30.21
N LYS A 227 14.60 18.09 31.05
CA LYS A 227 15.84 18.73 30.61
C LYS A 227 16.61 17.87 29.59
N ALA A 228 16.61 16.55 29.78
CA ALA A 228 17.18 15.61 28.81
C ALA A 228 16.47 15.71 27.46
N SER A 229 15.13 15.72 27.47
CA SER A 229 14.30 15.88 26.28
C SER A 229 14.61 17.18 25.54
N GLU A 230 14.68 18.30 26.24
CA GLU A 230 15.02 19.62 25.68
C GLU A 230 16.42 19.64 25.05
N ASN A 231 17.38 18.96 25.70
CA ASN A 231 18.74 18.83 25.16
C ASN A 231 18.81 17.95 23.91
N VAL A 232 18.06 16.85 23.87
CA VAL A 232 17.96 15.99 22.68
C VAL A 232 17.31 16.74 21.52
N ALA A 233 16.22 17.46 21.78
CA ALA A 233 15.55 18.32 20.80
C ALA A 233 16.48 19.41 20.25
N SER A 234 17.50 19.82 21.00
CA SER A 234 18.48 20.85 20.62
C SER A 234 19.82 20.30 20.12
N ASP A 235 20.03 18.98 20.11
CA ASP A 235 21.23 18.35 19.56
C ASP A 235 21.14 18.31 18.02
N LYS A 236 21.73 19.30 17.36
CA LYS A 236 21.72 19.43 15.90
C LYS A 236 22.21 18.17 15.19
N LYS A 237 23.25 17.49 15.69
CA LYS A 237 23.81 16.30 15.03
C LYS A 237 22.81 15.15 15.10
N PHE A 238 22.18 14.97 16.25
CA PHE A 238 21.15 13.97 16.44
C PHE A 238 19.92 14.24 15.56
N ILE A 239 19.41 15.46 15.57
CA ILE A 239 18.25 15.85 14.76
C ILE A 239 18.54 15.72 13.27
N LEU A 240 19.74 16.09 12.80
CA LEU A 240 20.13 15.91 11.40
C LEU A 240 20.08 14.44 10.96
N GLN A 241 20.55 13.52 11.79
CA GLN A 241 20.45 12.09 11.50
C GLN A 241 19.00 11.63 11.49
N ALA A 242 18.19 12.08 12.47
CA ALA A 242 16.79 11.72 12.57
C ALA A 242 15.98 12.17 11.33
N VAL A 243 16.18 13.40 10.85
CA VAL A 243 15.45 13.93 9.69
C VAL A 243 15.90 13.31 8.36
N GLN A 244 17.13 12.79 8.30
CA GLN A 244 17.61 12.02 7.14
C GLN A 244 16.95 10.65 7.04
N GLU A 245 16.64 10.02 8.18
CA GLU A 245 15.89 8.76 8.23
C GLU A 245 14.39 9.01 8.00
N ASN A 246 13.81 10.03 8.65
CA ASN A 246 12.40 10.42 8.54
C ASN A 246 12.23 11.95 8.62
N GLY A 247 11.86 12.59 7.51
CA GLY A 247 11.74 14.05 7.43
C GLY A 247 10.73 14.65 8.42
N PHE A 248 9.73 13.89 8.85
CA PHE A 248 8.77 14.34 9.88
C PHE A 248 9.36 14.42 11.29
N ALA A 249 10.58 13.91 11.53
CA ALA A 249 11.28 14.08 12.80
C ALA A 249 11.57 15.55 13.12
N LEU A 250 11.51 16.45 12.14
CA LEU A 250 11.70 17.90 12.32
C LEU A 250 10.76 18.50 13.37
N GLN A 251 9.54 17.96 13.52
CA GLN A 251 8.56 18.47 14.48
C GLN A 251 9.01 18.34 15.95
N PHE A 252 10.05 17.54 16.24
CA PHE A 252 10.62 17.36 17.59
C PHE A 252 11.91 18.13 17.82
N ALA A 253 12.44 18.76 16.77
CA ALA A 253 13.55 19.67 16.92
C ALA A 253 13.10 20.88 17.75
N SER A 254 14.01 21.46 18.54
CA SER A 254 13.73 22.71 19.24
C SER A 254 13.40 23.82 18.24
N GLU A 255 12.70 24.87 18.68
CA GLU A 255 12.34 26.00 17.82
C GLU A 255 13.56 26.59 17.08
N THR A 256 14.72 26.62 17.75
CA THR A 256 16.00 27.03 17.16
C THR A 256 16.39 26.16 15.96
N LEU A 257 16.23 24.85 16.05
CA LEU A 257 16.56 23.91 14.97
C LEU A 257 15.46 23.80 13.91
N GLN A 258 14.19 24.05 14.26
CA GLN A 258 13.11 24.25 13.28
C GLN A 258 13.31 25.54 12.46
N ALA A 259 14.10 26.49 12.98
CA ALA A 259 14.57 27.68 12.28
C ALA A 259 15.97 27.52 11.66
N ASP A 260 16.63 26.36 11.81
CA ASP A 260 17.92 26.08 11.19
C ASP A 260 17.72 25.54 9.78
N GLU A 261 18.18 26.31 8.78
CA GLU A 261 17.95 25.99 7.38
C GLU A 261 18.61 24.67 6.93
N GLU A 262 19.73 24.27 7.53
CA GLU A 262 20.40 23.00 7.20
C GLU A 262 19.54 21.80 7.62
N VAL A 263 19.02 21.85 8.86
CA VAL A 263 18.15 20.82 9.42
C VAL A 263 16.84 20.73 8.64
N VAL A 264 16.20 21.87 8.40
CA VAL A 264 14.95 21.93 7.63
C VAL A 264 15.14 21.44 6.20
N MET A 265 16.23 21.83 5.52
CA MET A 265 16.49 21.35 4.16
C MET A 265 16.74 19.84 4.12
N ALA A 266 17.42 19.26 5.12
CA ALA A 266 17.58 17.81 5.22
C ALA A 266 16.22 17.11 5.35
N ALA A 267 15.35 17.62 6.22
CA ALA A 267 13.99 17.11 6.41
C ALA A 267 13.13 17.21 5.15
N VAL A 268 13.10 18.39 4.51
CA VAL A 268 12.31 18.67 3.30
C VAL A 268 12.77 17.83 2.10
N ARG A 269 14.08 17.60 1.96
CA ARG A 269 14.64 16.73 0.91
C ARG A 269 14.23 15.28 1.09
N GLN A 270 14.11 14.82 2.32
CA GLN A 270 13.63 13.49 2.65
C GLN A 270 12.12 13.38 2.38
N HIS A 271 11.32 14.37 2.83
CA HIS A 271 9.87 14.41 2.61
C HIS A 271 9.33 15.85 2.52
N GLY A 272 8.74 16.22 1.38
CA GLY A 272 8.31 17.61 1.11
C GLY A 272 7.31 18.19 2.13
N PHE A 273 6.40 17.36 2.68
CA PHE A 273 5.47 17.80 3.74
C PHE A 273 6.13 18.10 5.10
N ALA A 274 7.42 17.80 5.29
CA ALA A 274 8.15 18.21 6.49
C ALA A 274 8.20 19.75 6.65
N LEU A 275 7.96 20.50 5.56
CA LEU A 275 7.86 21.96 5.58
C LEU A 275 6.91 22.51 6.65
N GLN A 276 5.84 21.76 6.98
CA GLN A 276 4.86 22.16 8.00
C GLN A 276 5.46 22.37 9.40
N PHE A 277 6.63 21.79 9.66
CA PHE A 277 7.32 21.85 10.94
C PHE A 277 8.49 22.84 10.96
N ALA A 278 8.79 23.48 9.83
CA ALA A 278 9.76 24.55 9.78
C ALA A 278 9.19 25.81 10.43
N SER A 279 10.07 26.69 10.90
CA SER A 279 9.68 28.02 11.40
C SER A 279 8.97 28.84 10.31
N GLU A 280 8.12 29.79 10.72
CA GLU A 280 7.39 30.66 9.77
C GLU A 280 8.32 31.38 8.78
N SER A 281 9.52 31.76 9.25
CA SER A 281 10.53 32.41 8.40
C SER A 281 11.01 31.49 7.29
N LEU A 282 11.27 30.21 7.59
CA LEU A 282 11.70 29.22 6.61
C LEU A 282 10.55 28.73 5.72
N GLN A 283 9.32 28.66 6.24
CA GLN A 283 8.11 28.44 5.41
C GLN A 283 7.88 29.56 4.39
N ALA A 284 8.43 30.76 4.63
CA ALA A 284 8.41 31.89 3.70
C ALA A 284 9.66 32.00 2.81
N THR A 285 10.66 31.14 3.00
CA THR A 285 11.90 31.13 2.22
C THR A 285 11.68 30.40 0.90
N GLN A 286 11.85 31.13 -0.21
CA GLN A 286 11.61 30.60 -1.56
C GLN A 286 12.44 29.35 -1.87
N ARG A 287 13.71 29.29 -1.43
CA ARG A 287 14.59 28.13 -1.62
C ARG A 287 14.02 26.85 -0.98
N VAL A 288 13.63 26.95 0.29
CA VAL A 288 13.04 25.85 1.06
C VAL A 288 11.69 25.44 0.45
N GLY A 289 10.83 26.42 0.14
CA GLY A 289 9.54 26.17 -0.48
C GLY A 289 9.64 25.50 -1.85
N LEU A 290 10.60 25.91 -2.71
CA LEU A 290 10.84 25.28 -4.01
C LEU A 290 11.28 23.82 -3.87
N GLU A 291 12.22 23.52 -2.97
CA GLU A 291 12.62 22.14 -2.71
C GLU A 291 11.42 21.30 -2.23
N ALA A 292 10.61 21.83 -1.30
CA ALA A 292 9.44 21.13 -0.78
C ALA A 292 8.43 20.75 -1.87
N VAL A 293 8.04 21.72 -2.71
CA VAL A 293 7.08 21.47 -3.80
C VAL A 293 7.69 20.65 -4.95
N GLN A 294 9.01 20.72 -5.12
CA GLN A 294 9.73 19.87 -6.07
C GLN A 294 9.67 18.40 -5.66
N ARG A 295 9.74 18.11 -4.36
CA ARG A 295 9.58 16.74 -3.82
C ARG A 295 8.13 16.29 -3.87
N GLN A 296 7.21 17.13 -3.41
CA GLN A 296 5.78 16.83 -3.34
C GLN A 296 4.98 18.10 -3.58
N GLY A 297 4.31 18.23 -4.73
CA GLY A 297 3.59 19.46 -5.10
C GLY A 297 2.51 19.89 -4.08
N GLY A 298 1.90 18.94 -3.37
CA GLY A 298 0.97 19.22 -2.27
C GLY A 298 1.59 19.96 -1.06
N ALA A 299 2.91 20.04 -0.95
CA ALA A 299 3.60 20.74 0.13
C ALA A 299 3.33 22.25 0.10
N LEU A 300 2.84 22.77 -1.03
CA LEU A 300 2.42 24.17 -1.18
C LEU A 300 1.40 24.59 -0.11
N GLN A 301 0.59 23.67 0.43
CA GLN A 301 -0.36 23.97 1.50
C GLN A 301 0.29 24.46 2.80
N PHE A 302 1.55 24.08 3.04
CA PHE A 302 2.33 24.44 4.22
C PHE A 302 3.26 25.63 3.97
N ALA A 303 3.31 26.14 2.74
CA ALA A 303 4.09 27.31 2.42
C ALA A 303 3.38 28.59 2.88
N SER A 304 4.15 29.63 3.19
CA SER A 304 3.57 30.90 3.61
C SER A 304 2.69 31.53 2.52
N ALA A 305 1.78 32.43 2.90
CA ALA A 305 0.93 33.15 1.95
C ALA A 305 1.73 33.88 0.85
N LYS A 306 2.95 34.33 1.18
CA LYS A 306 3.90 34.93 0.23
C LYS A 306 4.30 33.93 -0.86
N LEU A 307 4.70 32.71 -0.50
CA LEU A 307 5.09 31.69 -1.47
C LEU A 307 3.89 31.10 -2.22
N ARG A 308 2.71 31.02 -1.59
CA ARG A 308 1.46 30.66 -2.26
C ARG A 308 0.99 31.73 -3.27
N SER A 309 1.60 32.91 -3.24
CA SER A 309 1.41 33.99 -4.22
C SER A 309 2.59 34.14 -5.20
N ASP A 310 3.64 33.32 -5.05
CA ASP A 310 4.79 33.33 -5.95
C ASP A 310 4.50 32.41 -7.15
N LYS A 311 4.34 33.01 -8.34
CA LYS A 311 3.99 32.28 -9.57
C LYS A 311 5.01 31.17 -9.87
N LYS A 312 6.30 31.36 -9.59
CA LYS A 312 7.34 30.33 -9.86
C LYS A 312 7.16 29.13 -8.94
N VAL A 313 6.95 29.37 -7.65
CA VAL A 313 6.73 28.30 -6.66
C VAL A 313 5.44 27.54 -6.97
N VAL A 314 4.35 28.27 -7.24
CA VAL A 314 3.06 27.67 -7.58
C VAL A 314 3.13 26.87 -8.87
N MET A 315 3.76 27.39 -9.92
CA MET A 315 3.94 26.65 -11.18
C MET A 315 4.73 25.36 -10.96
N GLN A 316 5.80 25.39 -10.16
CA GLN A 316 6.58 24.19 -9.83
C GLN A 316 5.74 23.16 -9.06
N ALA A 317 4.92 23.62 -8.11
CA ALA A 317 4.02 22.76 -7.35
C ALA A 317 2.96 22.10 -8.24
N VAL A 318 2.32 22.89 -9.10
CA VAL A 318 1.28 22.45 -10.05
C VAL A 318 1.87 21.49 -11.09
N GLN A 319 3.10 21.74 -11.55
CA GLN A 319 3.80 20.84 -12.48
C GLN A 319 3.96 19.43 -11.90
N ASN A 320 4.21 19.31 -10.60
CA ASN A 320 4.36 18.02 -9.93
C ASN A 320 3.04 17.42 -9.44
N TYR A 321 2.03 18.25 -9.20
CA TYR A 321 0.71 17.85 -8.73
C TYR A 321 -0.32 18.90 -9.12
N GLY A 322 -1.12 18.67 -10.18
CA GLY A 322 -2.04 19.67 -10.73
C GLY A 322 -2.96 20.31 -9.67
N ARG A 323 -3.50 19.46 -8.78
CA ARG A 323 -4.36 19.87 -7.65
C ARG A 323 -3.68 20.76 -6.61
N ALA A 324 -2.36 20.98 -6.68
CA ALA A 324 -1.67 21.97 -5.85
C ALA A 324 -2.22 23.39 -6.09
N LEU A 325 -2.83 23.66 -7.26
CA LEU A 325 -3.47 24.95 -7.58
C LEU A 325 -4.43 25.42 -6.48
N ARG A 326 -5.15 24.50 -5.82
CA ARG A 326 -6.10 24.82 -4.75
C ARG A 326 -5.46 25.55 -3.55
N PHE A 327 -4.15 25.43 -3.38
CA PHE A 327 -3.41 26.07 -2.29
C PHE A 327 -2.82 27.43 -2.69
N ALA A 328 -2.74 27.73 -3.98
CA ALA A 328 -2.29 29.04 -4.47
C ALA A 328 -3.24 30.16 -4.03
N CYS A 329 -2.77 31.41 -4.08
CA CYS A 329 -3.63 32.56 -3.82
C CYS A 329 -4.70 32.74 -4.92
N GLU A 330 -5.79 33.44 -4.61
CA GLU A 330 -6.91 33.64 -5.55
C GLU A 330 -6.48 34.22 -6.89
N THR A 331 -5.47 35.11 -6.90
CA THR A 331 -4.95 35.71 -8.13
C THR A 331 -4.32 34.65 -9.05
N LEU A 332 -3.55 33.70 -8.51
CA LEU A 332 -2.92 32.64 -9.29
C LEU A 332 -3.88 31.50 -9.62
N GLN A 333 -4.93 31.28 -8.83
CA GLN A 333 -6.06 30.43 -9.20
C GLN A 333 -6.87 31.00 -10.40
N ARG A 334 -6.66 32.27 -10.74
CA ARG A 334 -7.24 32.96 -11.91
C ARG A 334 -6.23 33.14 -13.05
N ASP A 335 -4.97 32.81 -12.84
CA ASP A 335 -3.92 32.99 -13.84
C ASP A 335 -4.05 31.91 -14.92
N LYS A 336 -4.25 32.33 -16.17
CA LYS A 336 -4.50 31.44 -17.30
C LYS A 336 -3.39 30.40 -17.48
N ASP A 337 -2.13 30.80 -17.30
CA ASP A 337 -0.99 29.91 -17.51
C ASP A 337 -0.92 28.83 -16.42
N VAL A 338 -1.16 29.24 -15.17
CA VAL A 338 -1.15 28.31 -14.01
C VAL A 338 -2.32 27.33 -14.12
N VAL A 339 -3.52 27.81 -14.43
CA VAL A 339 -4.69 26.93 -14.57
C VAL A 339 -4.52 26.00 -15.76
N MET A 340 -3.99 26.47 -16.90
CA MET A 340 -3.70 25.62 -18.06
C MET A 340 -2.65 24.55 -17.74
N LEU A 341 -1.63 24.88 -16.95
CA LEU A 341 -0.66 23.89 -16.48
C LEU A 341 -1.32 22.83 -15.59
N ALA A 342 -2.21 23.24 -14.68
CA ALA A 342 -2.93 22.31 -13.81
C ALA A 342 -3.82 21.34 -14.61
N ILE A 343 -4.49 21.85 -15.65
CA ILE A 343 -5.30 21.04 -16.58
C ILE A 343 -4.45 19.96 -17.25
N ARG A 344 -3.26 20.32 -17.74
CA ARG A 344 -2.35 19.38 -18.42
C ARG A 344 -1.87 18.26 -17.48
N GLN A 345 -1.65 18.57 -16.21
CA GLN A 345 -1.13 17.60 -15.24
C GLN A 345 -2.21 16.69 -14.64
N ASP A 346 -3.46 17.14 -14.55
CA ASP A 346 -4.55 16.34 -13.99
C ASP A 346 -5.02 15.18 -14.91
N GLY A 347 -4.66 15.20 -16.21
CA GLY A 347 -4.84 14.08 -17.14
C GLY A 347 -6.25 13.47 -17.15
N GLU A 348 -6.36 12.13 -17.09
CA GLU A 348 -7.64 11.39 -17.09
C GLU A 348 -8.38 11.38 -15.73
N ASN A 349 -7.74 11.87 -14.65
CA ASN A 349 -8.35 11.95 -13.31
C ASN A 349 -9.35 13.13 -13.16
N PHE A 350 -9.79 13.67 -14.30
CA PHE A 350 -10.76 14.76 -14.45
C PHE A 350 -12.15 14.44 -13.87
N LEU A 351 -12.50 13.16 -13.74
CA LEU A 351 -13.84 12.72 -13.32
C LEU A 351 -14.08 12.79 -11.80
N GLY A 352 -13.05 13.02 -10.98
CA GLY A 352 -13.22 13.16 -9.53
C GLY A 352 -13.90 14.46 -9.10
N GLU A 353 -14.51 14.44 -7.91
CA GLU A 353 -15.11 15.60 -7.21
C GLU A 353 -14.10 16.69 -6.80
N TYR A 354 -12.80 16.54 -7.13
CA TYR A 354 -11.72 17.43 -6.70
C TYR A 354 -10.75 17.80 -7.82
N SER A 355 -11.24 17.89 -9.06
CA SER A 355 -10.46 18.31 -10.23
C SER A 355 -9.91 19.73 -10.07
N SER A 356 -8.70 20.03 -10.56
CA SER A 356 -8.08 21.37 -10.47
C SER A 356 -8.95 22.50 -11.04
N LEU A 357 -9.88 22.19 -11.93
CA LEU A 357 -10.81 23.14 -12.55
C LEU A 357 -12.02 23.52 -11.69
N GLU A 358 -12.34 22.79 -10.61
CA GLU A 358 -13.34 23.25 -9.64
C GLU A 358 -12.87 24.55 -8.96
N PHE A 359 -11.55 24.68 -8.78
CA PHE A 359 -10.91 25.87 -8.22
C PHE A 359 -10.59 26.95 -9.26
N GLY A 360 -10.79 26.66 -10.55
CA GLY A 360 -10.72 27.68 -11.60
C GLY A 360 -11.85 28.69 -11.44
N CYS A 361 -11.52 29.99 -11.49
CA CYS A 361 -12.52 31.04 -11.27
C CYS A 361 -13.65 31.03 -12.32
N ARG A 362 -14.88 31.37 -11.89
CA ARG A 362 -16.05 31.56 -12.77
C ARG A 362 -15.78 32.45 -13.98
N THR A 363 -14.84 33.39 -13.87
CA THR A 363 -14.43 34.26 -14.98
C THR A 363 -13.75 33.47 -16.10
N LEU A 364 -12.84 32.55 -15.78
CA LEU A 364 -12.19 31.67 -16.77
C LEU A 364 -13.17 30.66 -17.37
N GLN A 365 -14.11 30.17 -16.56
CA GLN A 365 -15.20 29.30 -17.03
C GLN A 365 -16.11 29.98 -18.06
N SER A 366 -16.09 31.32 -18.12
CA SER A 366 -16.84 32.14 -19.08
C SER A 366 -15.96 32.74 -20.18
N ASP A 367 -14.64 32.57 -20.10
CA ASP A 367 -13.71 33.02 -21.15
C ASP A 367 -13.69 31.98 -22.27
N LYS A 368 -14.34 32.32 -23.39
CA LYS A 368 -14.45 31.44 -24.55
C LYS A 368 -13.10 30.99 -25.10
N ASN A 369 -12.09 31.86 -25.14
CA ASN A 369 -10.78 31.50 -25.71
C ASN A 369 -10.05 30.51 -24.80
N PHE A 370 -10.08 30.78 -23.50
CA PHE A 370 -9.52 29.87 -22.50
C PHE A 370 -10.21 28.51 -22.52
N VAL A 371 -11.55 28.48 -22.52
CA VAL A 371 -12.33 27.23 -22.56
C VAL A 371 -12.05 26.47 -23.87
N LEU A 372 -11.97 27.16 -25.01
CA LEU A 372 -11.60 26.54 -26.29
C LEU A 372 -10.22 25.89 -26.26
N GLU A 373 -9.24 26.54 -25.61
CA GLU A 373 -7.91 25.95 -25.44
C GLU A 373 -7.93 24.74 -24.50
N ALA A 374 -8.67 24.83 -23.38
CA ALA A 374 -8.82 23.75 -22.42
C ALA A 374 -9.47 22.50 -23.05
N VAL A 375 -10.59 22.66 -23.76
CA VAL A 375 -11.31 21.53 -24.37
C VAL A 375 -10.56 20.89 -25.55
N ARG A 376 -9.66 21.65 -26.20
CA ARG A 376 -8.78 21.11 -27.24
C ARG A 376 -7.66 20.24 -26.67
N GLN A 377 -7.24 20.48 -25.44
CA GLN A 377 -6.29 19.63 -24.73
C GLN A 377 -7.01 18.44 -24.09
N HIS A 378 -8.15 18.68 -23.45
CA HIS A 378 -8.97 17.66 -22.77
C HIS A 378 -10.48 17.92 -22.95
N GLY A 379 -11.17 17.12 -23.77
CA GLY A 379 -12.57 17.36 -24.14
C GLY A 379 -13.53 17.42 -22.95
N LEU A 380 -13.32 16.61 -21.90
CA LEU A 380 -14.13 16.62 -20.68
C LEU A 380 -14.01 17.92 -19.86
N ALA A 381 -13.06 18.81 -20.18
CA ALA A 381 -13.00 20.15 -19.61
C ALA A 381 -14.26 20.99 -19.88
N LEU A 382 -15.10 20.58 -20.84
CA LEU A 382 -16.39 21.20 -21.10
C LEU A 382 -17.31 21.23 -19.86
N ARG A 383 -17.17 20.28 -18.92
CA ARG A 383 -17.99 20.23 -17.70
C ARG A 383 -17.87 21.48 -16.82
N PHE A 384 -16.74 22.19 -16.91
CA PHE A 384 -16.45 23.39 -16.12
C PHE A 384 -16.82 24.68 -16.84
N ALA A 385 -17.12 24.61 -18.14
CA ALA A 385 -17.56 25.78 -18.88
C ALA A 385 -18.91 26.26 -18.31
N CYS A 386 -19.10 27.58 -18.28
CA CYS A 386 -20.38 28.14 -17.86
C CYS A 386 -21.49 27.71 -18.84
N GLU A 387 -22.74 27.81 -18.39
CA GLU A 387 -23.90 27.32 -19.15
C GLU A 387 -24.02 27.91 -20.57
N THR A 388 -23.63 29.19 -20.73
CA THR A 388 -23.63 29.85 -22.05
C THR A 388 -22.62 29.20 -23.00
N LEU A 389 -21.43 28.84 -22.53
CA LEU A 389 -20.41 28.17 -23.34
C LEU A 389 -20.69 26.68 -23.55
N ARG A 390 -21.42 26.01 -22.64
CA ARG A 390 -21.97 24.65 -22.87
C ARG A 390 -23.09 24.62 -23.91
N THR A 391 -23.58 25.80 -24.31
CA THR A 391 -24.52 26.01 -25.43
C THR A 391 -23.83 26.59 -26.67
N ASP A 392 -22.55 26.96 -26.58
CA ASP A 392 -21.79 27.45 -27.73
C ASP A 392 -21.37 26.26 -28.60
N ARG A 393 -21.97 26.17 -29.79
CA ARG A 393 -21.73 25.10 -30.76
C ARG A 393 -20.24 24.92 -31.08
N GLN A 394 -19.46 26.00 -31.18
CA GLN A 394 -18.04 25.92 -31.53
C GLN A 394 -17.23 25.30 -30.39
N VAL A 395 -17.52 25.70 -29.15
CA VAL A 395 -16.87 25.14 -27.95
C VAL A 395 -17.19 23.66 -27.81
N VAL A 396 -18.48 23.30 -27.92
CA VAL A 396 -18.91 21.91 -27.81
C VAL A 396 -18.33 21.05 -28.93
N LEU A 397 -18.31 21.52 -30.17
CA LEU A 397 -17.68 20.78 -31.28
C LEU A 397 -16.20 20.53 -31.03
N ALA A 398 -15.45 21.54 -30.56
CA ALA A 398 -14.05 21.37 -30.21
C ALA A 398 -13.86 20.32 -29.10
N ALA A 399 -14.72 20.32 -28.10
CA ALA A 399 -14.70 19.34 -27.01
C ALA A 399 -14.98 17.92 -27.50
N VAL A 400 -16.07 17.69 -28.24
CA VAL A 400 -16.47 16.34 -28.69
C VAL A 400 -15.55 15.75 -29.75
N GLN A 401 -14.86 16.60 -30.52
CA GLN A 401 -13.82 16.16 -31.46
C GLN A 401 -12.55 15.69 -30.74
N ASN A 402 -12.25 16.26 -29.56
CA ASN A 402 -11.18 15.78 -28.69
C ASN A 402 -11.58 14.52 -27.90
N ASP A 403 -12.77 14.52 -27.28
CA ASP A 403 -13.35 13.39 -26.53
C ASP A 403 -14.87 13.31 -26.74
N GLY A 404 -15.34 12.22 -27.38
CA GLY A 404 -16.75 12.05 -27.71
C GLY A 404 -17.68 12.03 -26.49
N LEU A 405 -17.20 11.61 -25.32
CA LEU A 405 -18.01 11.58 -24.09
C LEU A 405 -18.28 12.98 -23.52
N ALA A 406 -17.54 14.02 -23.97
CA ALA A 406 -17.81 15.40 -23.59
C ALA A 406 -19.23 15.86 -23.94
N LEU A 407 -19.93 15.16 -24.85
CA LEU A 407 -21.33 15.39 -25.19
C LEU A 407 -22.26 15.35 -23.96
N GLU A 408 -21.90 14.59 -22.90
CA GLU A 408 -22.62 14.57 -21.62
C GLU A 408 -22.85 15.97 -21.04
N PHE A 409 -21.85 16.85 -21.19
CA PHE A 409 -21.85 18.17 -20.59
C PHE A 409 -22.46 19.26 -21.48
N ALA A 410 -22.69 18.96 -22.76
CA ALA A 410 -23.39 19.88 -23.65
C ALA A 410 -24.84 20.11 -23.19
N CYS A 411 -25.40 21.27 -23.54
CA CYS A 411 -26.81 21.52 -23.27
C CYS A 411 -27.71 20.60 -24.11
N LYS A 412 -28.96 20.40 -23.66
CA LYS A 412 -29.92 19.48 -24.29
C LYS A 412 -30.18 19.77 -25.78
N THR A 413 -30.11 21.04 -26.19
CA THR A 413 -30.30 21.42 -27.59
C THR A 413 -29.15 20.92 -28.47
N LEU A 414 -27.90 20.98 -27.99
CA LEU A 414 -26.74 20.45 -28.70
C LEU A 414 -26.61 18.93 -28.59
N GLN A 415 -27.11 18.31 -27.51
CA GLN A 415 -27.28 16.85 -27.42
C GLN A 415 -28.32 16.31 -28.41
N ALA A 416 -29.20 17.17 -28.93
CA ALA A 416 -30.14 16.86 -30.00
C ALA A 416 -29.66 17.36 -31.38
N ASP A 417 -28.54 18.09 -31.45
CA ASP A 417 -28.00 18.58 -32.72
C ASP A 417 -27.29 17.45 -33.44
N ARG A 418 -27.84 17.08 -34.59
CA ARG A 418 -27.38 15.95 -35.38
C ARG A 418 -25.90 16.03 -35.74
N GLN A 419 -25.37 17.20 -36.10
CA GLN A 419 -23.97 17.31 -36.51
C GLN A 419 -23.01 17.21 -35.31
N VAL A 420 -23.38 17.81 -34.18
CA VAL A 420 -22.60 17.71 -32.93
C VAL A 420 -22.55 16.26 -32.46
N VAL A 421 -23.70 15.57 -32.46
CA VAL A 421 -23.77 14.17 -32.06
C VAL A 421 -23.00 13.28 -33.02
N LEU A 422 -23.08 13.50 -34.33
CA LEU A 422 -22.27 12.76 -35.30
C LEU A 422 -20.77 12.91 -35.03
N ALA A 423 -20.29 14.14 -34.76
CA ALA A 423 -18.90 14.36 -34.39
C ALA A 423 -18.51 13.60 -33.11
N ALA A 424 -19.38 13.61 -32.10
CA ALA A 424 -19.16 12.90 -30.84
C ALA A 424 -19.10 11.37 -31.03
N VAL A 425 -20.06 10.76 -31.72
CA VAL A 425 -20.10 9.30 -31.92
C VAL A 425 -19.03 8.80 -32.87
N GLN A 426 -18.56 9.63 -33.81
CA GLN A 426 -17.40 9.32 -34.65
C GLN A 426 -16.12 9.22 -33.82
N LYS A 427 -16.04 9.99 -32.73
CA LYS A 427 -14.92 9.97 -31.79
C LYS A 427 -15.03 8.83 -30.79
N ASP A 428 -16.18 8.66 -30.14
CA ASP A 428 -16.49 7.52 -29.28
C ASP A 428 -17.97 7.09 -29.44
N GLY A 429 -18.21 5.85 -29.90
CA GLY A 429 -19.55 5.32 -30.14
C GLY A 429 -20.46 5.31 -28.90
N PHE A 430 -19.90 5.28 -27.68
CA PHE A 430 -20.70 5.36 -26.44
C PHE A 430 -21.26 6.75 -26.16
N ALA A 431 -20.84 7.79 -26.87
CA ALA A 431 -21.45 9.12 -26.78
C ALA A 431 -22.96 9.10 -27.13
N LEU A 432 -23.42 8.08 -27.86
CA LEU A 432 -24.83 7.89 -28.22
C LEU A 432 -25.76 7.85 -27.00
N GLN A 433 -25.27 7.42 -25.83
CA GLN A 433 -26.08 7.38 -24.60
C GLN A 433 -26.62 8.75 -24.17
N PHE A 434 -25.93 9.84 -24.54
CA PHE A 434 -26.30 11.21 -24.19
C PHE A 434 -27.26 11.85 -25.20
N ALA A 435 -27.36 11.30 -26.41
CA ALA A 435 -28.15 11.85 -27.51
C ALA A 435 -29.56 11.23 -27.60
N LYS A 436 -30.36 11.35 -26.53
CA LYS A 436 -31.66 10.63 -26.39
C LYS A 436 -32.60 10.74 -27.60
N THR A 437 -32.70 11.92 -28.21
CA THR A 437 -33.59 12.17 -29.36
C THR A 437 -33.08 11.55 -30.67
N LEU A 438 -31.78 11.25 -30.77
CA LEU A 438 -31.13 10.71 -31.96
C LEU A 438 -30.81 9.21 -31.86
N GLN A 439 -31.20 8.55 -30.77
CA GLN A 439 -31.12 7.09 -30.64
C GLN A 439 -32.01 6.33 -31.64
N ALA A 440 -32.93 7.04 -32.31
CA ALA A 440 -33.74 6.51 -33.41
C ALA A 440 -33.27 6.97 -34.80
N ASP A 441 -32.24 7.82 -34.90
CA ASP A 441 -31.65 8.21 -36.18
C ASP A 441 -30.70 7.09 -36.66
N LYS A 442 -31.08 6.43 -37.75
CA LYS A 442 -30.34 5.27 -38.28
C LYS A 442 -28.89 5.63 -38.64
N GLU A 443 -28.62 6.80 -39.22
CA GLU A 443 -27.25 7.17 -39.61
C GLU A 443 -26.36 7.42 -38.39
N VAL A 444 -26.89 8.11 -37.38
CA VAL A 444 -26.19 8.37 -36.12
C VAL A 444 -25.87 7.06 -35.42
N VAL A 445 -26.85 6.16 -35.28
CA VAL A 445 -26.67 4.85 -34.65
C VAL A 445 -25.70 4.00 -35.45
N MET A 446 -25.81 3.95 -36.78
CA MET A 446 -24.87 3.23 -37.65
C MET A 446 -23.43 3.70 -37.46
N THR A 447 -23.24 5.02 -37.33
CA THR A 447 -21.92 5.60 -37.07
C THR A 447 -21.39 5.16 -35.70
N ALA A 448 -22.22 5.19 -34.66
CA ALA A 448 -21.86 4.78 -33.32
C ALA A 448 -21.49 3.28 -33.23
N VAL A 449 -22.31 2.38 -33.79
CA VAL A 449 -22.06 0.93 -33.72
C VAL A 449 -20.86 0.48 -34.55
N ARG A 450 -20.57 1.16 -35.66
CA ARG A 450 -19.35 0.92 -36.45
C ARG A 450 -18.09 1.33 -35.68
N LYS A 451 -18.18 2.29 -34.75
CA LYS A 451 -17.08 2.66 -33.85
C LYS A 451 -16.97 1.73 -32.64
N ARG A 452 -18.09 1.47 -31.95
CA ARG A 452 -18.20 0.54 -30.82
C ARG A 452 -19.47 -0.30 -30.95
N GLY A 453 -19.37 -1.60 -31.18
CA GLY A 453 -20.52 -2.48 -31.43
C GLY A 453 -21.53 -2.50 -30.27
N PHE A 454 -21.03 -2.43 -29.03
CA PHE A 454 -21.86 -2.31 -27.83
C PHE A 454 -22.65 -1.00 -27.74
N ALA A 455 -22.40 0.02 -28.57
CA ALA A 455 -23.25 1.20 -28.65
C ALA A 455 -24.70 0.86 -29.05
N LEU A 456 -24.93 -0.33 -29.63
CA LEU A 456 -26.27 -0.84 -29.94
C LEU A 456 -27.21 -0.83 -28.73
N GLN A 457 -26.69 -0.98 -27.50
CA GLN A 457 -27.49 -0.93 -26.28
C GLN A 457 -28.23 0.39 -26.08
N PHE A 458 -27.70 1.48 -26.64
CA PHE A 458 -28.29 2.82 -26.56
C PHE A 458 -29.21 3.14 -27.73
N ALA A 459 -29.26 2.30 -28.77
CA ALA A 459 -30.17 2.51 -29.89
C ALA A 459 -31.63 2.30 -29.46
N SER A 460 -32.56 2.94 -30.17
CA SER A 460 -33.99 2.71 -30.00
C SER A 460 -34.36 1.25 -30.24
N LYS A 461 -35.48 0.78 -29.66
CA LYS A 461 -35.95 -0.59 -29.84
C LYS A 461 -36.18 -0.97 -31.31
N THR A 462 -36.60 0.00 -32.12
CA THR A 462 -36.76 -0.18 -33.57
C THR A 462 -35.44 -0.50 -34.24
N LEU A 463 -34.37 0.26 -33.95
CA LEU A 463 -33.05 0.03 -34.55
C LEU A 463 -32.29 -1.14 -33.92
N GLN A 464 -32.59 -1.52 -32.68
CA GLN A 464 -32.14 -2.80 -32.10
C GLN A 464 -32.73 -4.00 -32.84
N ALA A 465 -33.83 -3.83 -33.58
CA ALA A 465 -34.45 -4.86 -34.40
C ALA A 465 -34.18 -4.67 -35.92
N ASP A 466 -33.38 -3.68 -36.31
CA ASP A 466 -32.98 -3.45 -37.70
C ASP A 466 -31.78 -4.35 -38.04
N GLU A 467 -31.95 -5.21 -39.04
CA GLU A 467 -30.96 -6.22 -39.45
C GLU A 467 -29.62 -5.59 -39.85
N GLU A 468 -29.64 -4.46 -40.58
CA GLU A 468 -28.44 -3.78 -41.05
C GLU A 468 -27.65 -3.18 -39.88
N VAL A 469 -28.36 -2.54 -38.94
CA VAL A 469 -27.76 -1.96 -37.74
C VAL A 469 -27.14 -3.03 -36.84
N VAL A 470 -27.88 -4.11 -36.61
CA VAL A 470 -27.41 -5.22 -35.77
C VAL A 470 -26.23 -5.93 -36.43
N MET A 471 -26.29 -6.21 -37.74
CA MET A 471 -25.17 -6.81 -38.47
C MET A 471 -23.91 -5.94 -38.37
N ALA A 472 -24.03 -4.62 -38.51
CA ALA A 472 -22.89 -3.72 -38.35
C ALA A 472 -22.30 -3.76 -36.93
N ALA A 473 -23.15 -3.78 -35.90
CA ALA A 473 -22.72 -3.88 -34.50
C ALA A 473 -22.02 -5.22 -34.20
N VAL A 474 -22.60 -6.33 -34.68
CA VAL A 474 -22.11 -7.69 -34.50
C VAL A 474 -20.77 -7.92 -35.21
N ARG A 475 -20.60 -7.39 -36.42
CA ARG A 475 -19.32 -7.43 -37.13
C ARG A 475 -18.21 -6.65 -36.42
N GLN A 476 -18.57 -5.64 -35.64
CA GLN A 476 -17.62 -4.91 -34.81
C GLN A 476 -17.26 -5.72 -33.55
N HIS A 477 -18.26 -6.29 -32.86
CA HIS A 477 -18.07 -7.18 -31.72
C HIS A 477 -19.25 -8.15 -31.56
N GLY A 478 -19.02 -9.47 -31.63
CA GLY A 478 -20.07 -10.50 -31.69
C GLY A 478 -21.07 -10.46 -30.53
N LEU A 479 -20.61 -10.21 -29.31
CA LEU A 479 -21.47 -10.03 -28.12
C LEU A 479 -22.46 -8.87 -28.20
N ALA A 480 -22.33 -7.95 -29.16
CA ALA A 480 -23.34 -6.91 -29.38
C ALA A 480 -24.72 -7.51 -29.67
N LEU A 481 -24.79 -8.76 -30.16
CA LEU A 481 -26.04 -9.49 -30.41
C LEU A 481 -26.97 -9.56 -29.19
N ARG A 482 -26.43 -9.52 -27.96
CA ARG A 482 -27.22 -9.51 -26.72
C ARG A 482 -28.20 -8.33 -26.63
N PHE A 483 -27.90 -7.24 -27.34
CA PHE A 483 -28.70 -6.02 -27.37
C PHE A 483 -29.68 -5.97 -28.56
N ALA A 484 -29.58 -6.92 -29.49
CA ALA A 484 -30.49 -7.02 -30.62
C ALA A 484 -31.89 -7.46 -30.18
N GLY A 485 -32.89 -7.13 -30.99
CA GLY A 485 -34.23 -7.68 -30.85
C GLY A 485 -34.19 -9.20 -30.98
N LYS A 486 -34.83 -9.91 -30.04
CA LYS A 486 -34.79 -11.38 -29.92
C LYS A 486 -35.13 -12.15 -31.20
N LYS A 487 -35.89 -11.56 -32.13
CA LYS A 487 -36.18 -12.18 -33.44
C LYS A 487 -34.90 -12.43 -34.24
N LEU A 488 -33.92 -11.53 -34.16
CA LEU A 488 -32.65 -11.60 -34.88
C LEU A 488 -31.69 -12.65 -34.31
N TRP A 489 -31.97 -13.20 -33.12
CA TRP A 489 -31.24 -14.35 -32.59
C TRP A 489 -31.49 -15.63 -33.40
N SER A 490 -32.56 -15.63 -34.22
CA SER A 490 -32.91 -16.72 -35.14
C SER A 490 -32.52 -16.41 -36.59
N ASP A 491 -31.93 -15.24 -36.85
CA ASP A 491 -31.40 -14.91 -38.17
C ASP A 491 -30.07 -15.63 -38.38
N LYS A 492 -29.97 -16.44 -39.44
CA LYS A 492 -28.80 -17.28 -39.69
C LYS A 492 -27.55 -16.45 -39.99
N GLU A 493 -27.68 -15.39 -40.78
CA GLU A 493 -26.52 -14.60 -41.19
C GLU A 493 -25.97 -13.81 -40.00
N ILE A 494 -26.83 -13.16 -39.23
CA ILE A 494 -26.44 -12.39 -38.03
C ILE A 494 -25.85 -13.33 -36.97
N ALA A 495 -26.50 -14.46 -36.70
CA ALA A 495 -26.03 -15.41 -35.70
C ALA A 495 -24.65 -15.97 -36.09
N SER A 496 -24.46 -16.39 -37.35
CA SER A 496 -23.17 -16.87 -37.83
C SER A 496 -22.09 -15.79 -37.72
N ALA A 497 -22.38 -14.55 -38.14
CA ALA A 497 -21.44 -13.45 -38.02
C ALA A 497 -21.04 -13.18 -36.55
N ALA A 498 -21.99 -13.28 -35.61
CA ALA A 498 -21.74 -13.07 -34.19
C ALA A 498 -20.80 -14.12 -33.60
N VAL A 499 -21.07 -15.39 -33.88
CA VAL A 499 -20.28 -16.50 -33.36
C VAL A 499 -18.88 -16.54 -33.97
N GLN A 500 -18.76 -16.28 -35.27
CA GLN A 500 -17.45 -16.19 -35.95
C GLN A 500 -16.58 -15.07 -35.40
N ASN A 501 -17.20 -13.94 -35.01
CA ASN A 501 -16.47 -12.83 -34.41
C ASN A 501 -16.16 -13.07 -32.92
N HIS A 502 -17.06 -13.74 -32.18
CA HIS A 502 -16.85 -14.06 -30.78
C HIS A 502 -17.67 -15.29 -30.32
N GLY A 503 -17.00 -16.38 -29.97
CA GLY A 503 -17.63 -17.68 -29.68
C GLY A 503 -18.73 -17.64 -28.60
N ARG A 504 -18.56 -16.82 -27.55
CA ARG A 504 -19.58 -16.64 -26.49
C ARG A 504 -20.87 -15.99 -26.97
N ALA A 505 -20.92 -15.43 -28.19
CA ALA A 505 -22.18 -14.98 -28.78
C ALA A 505 -23.21 -16.12 -28.92
N LEU A 506 -22.79 -17.39 -28.83
CA LEU A 506 -23.68 -18.55 -28.76
C LEU A 506 -24.73 -18.46 -27.64
N GLU A 507 -24.44 -17.74 -26.55
CA GLU A 507 -25.41 -17.46 -25.49
C GLU A 507 -26.65 -16.71 -26.01
N PHE A 508 -26.47 -15.85 -27.01
CA PHE A 508 -27.46 -14.91 -27.52
C PHE A 508 -28.03 -15.30 -28.89
N VAL A 509 -27.95 -16.58 -29.27
CA VAL A 509 -28.64 -17.12 -30.45
C VAL A 509 -29.83 -17.98 -30.02
N SER A 510 -30.71 -18.33 -30.96
CA SER A 510 -31.84 -19.21 -30.70
C SER A 510 -31.41 -20.61 -30.25
N LEU A 511 -32.27 -21.29 -29.48
CA LEU A 511 -32.05 -22.70 -29.08
C LEU A 511 -31.84 -23.65 -30.27
N THR A 512 -32.43 -23.30 -31.43
CA THR A 512 -32.26 -24.03 -32.69
C THR A 512 -30.79 -24.02 -33.14
N PHE A 513 -30.10 -22.88 -33.05
CA PHE A 513 -28.67 -22.79 -33.38
C PHE A 513 -27.77 -23.37 -32.28
N GLN A 514 -28.14 -23.24 -31.01
CA GLN A 514 -27.44 -23.90 -29.90
C GLN A 514 -27.49 -25.44 -29.97
N SER A 515 -28.37 -25.99 -30.82
CA SER A 515 -28.50 -27.43 -31.07
C SER A 515 -27.92 -27.87 -32.42
N GLN A 516 -27.36 -26.96 -33.22
CA GLN A 516 -26.71 -27.28 -34.48
C GLN A 516 -25.22 -27.56 -34.26
N LYS A 517 -24.79 -28.79 -34.53
CA LYS A 517 -23.41 -29.24 -34.31
C LYS A 517 -22.38 -28.33 -34.99
N ASP A 518 -22.56 -28.03 -36.28
CA ASP A 518 -21.62 -27.18 -37.03
C ASP A 518 -21.51 -25.77 -36.46
N PHE A 519 -22.62 -25.22 -36.00
CA PHE A 519 -22.70 -23.88 -35.43
C PHE A 519 -22.02 -23.80 -34.06
N VAL A 520 -22.25 -24.80 -33.20
CA VAL A 520 -21.58 -24.91 -31.90
C VAL A 520 -20.10 -25.21 -32.07
N LEU A 521 -19.71 -26.04 -33.05
CA LEU A 521 -18.31 -26.31 -33.37
C LEU A 521 -17.56 -25.03 -33.75
N GLU A 522 -18.19 -24.14 -34.52
CA GLU A 522 -17.61 -22.83 -34.83
C GLU A 522 -17.41 -21.99 -33.57
N ALA A 523 -18.42 -21.94 -32.68
CA ALA A 523 -18.35 -21.19 -31.43
C ALA A 523 -17.22 -21.67 -30.50
N VAL A 524 -17.14 -22.98 -30.26
CA VAL A 524 -16.16 -23.54 -29.32
C VAL A 524 -14.72 -23.49 -29.83
N ARG A 525 -14.53 -23.38 -31.15
CA ARG A 525 -13.22 -23.12 -31.76
C ARG A 525 -12.73 -21.70 -31.51
N GLN A 526 -13.64 -20.74 -31.36
CA GLN A 526 -13.31 -19.36 -31.01
C GLN A 526 -13.17 -19.16 -29.50
N ASP A 527 -14.06 -19.76 -28.70
CA ASP A 527 -14.04 -19.73 -27.24
C ASP A 527 -14.55 -21.06 -26.67
N GLY A 528 -13.67 -21.87 -26.08
CA GLY A 528 -14.02 -23.19 -25.56
C GLY A 528 -15.10 -23.16 -24.48
N THR A 529 -15.23 -22.05 -23.73
CA THR A 529 -16.30 -21.89 -22.74
C THR A 529 -17.69 -21.71 -23.36
N ALA A 530 -17.79 -21.46 -24.67
CA ALA A 530 -19.06 -21.42 -25.38
C ALA A 530 -19.84 -22.74 -25.26
N LEU A 531 -19.15 -23.86 -24.97
CA LEU A 531 -19.76 -25.17 -24.75
C LEU A 531 -20.87 -25.14 -23.67
N GLN A 532 -20.76 -24.25 -22.68
CA GLN A 532 -21.78 -24.09 -21.63
C GLN A 532 -23.17 -23.72 -22.17
N HIS A 533 -23.22 -23.09 -23.35
CA HIS A 533 -24.46 -22.65 -24.01
C HIS A 533 -24.94 -23.62 -25.10
N ALA A 534 -24.18 -24.70 -25.37
CA ALA A 534 -24.64 -25.76 -26.25
C ALA A 534 -25.74 -26.59 -25.58
N CYS A 535 -26.62 -27.21 -26.37
CA CYS A 535 -27.61 -28.11 -25.80
C CYS A 535 -26.96 -29.37 -25.20
N LYS A 536 -27.64 -30.01 -24.25
CA LYS A 536 -27.11 -31.19 -23.51
C LYS A 536 -26.61 -32.32 -24.42
N THR A 537 -27.23 -32.50 -25.59
CA THR A 537 -26.79 -33.51 -26.56
C THR A 537 -25.42 -33.21 -27.15
N LEU A 538 -25.11 -31.94 -27.42
CA LEU A 538 -23.81 -31.50 -27.94
C LEU A 538 -22.75 -31.37 -26.83
N GLN A 539 -23.16 -31.10 -25.59
CA GLN A 539 -22.28 -31.23 -24.42
C GLN A 539 -21.84 -32.69 -24.16
N ALA A 540 -22.56 -33.66 -24.73
CA ALA A 540 -22.22 -35.08 -24.72
C ALA A 540 -21.63 -35.56 -26.05
N ASP A 541 -21.48 -34.68 -27.06
CA ASP A 541 -20.88 -35.03 -28.34
C ASP A 541 -19.35 -34.91 -28.23
N LYS A 542 -18.67 -36.04 -28.41
CA LYS A 542 -17.22 -36.14 -28.23
C LYS A 542 -16.46 -35.19 -29.16
N ASP A 543 -16.90 -34.99 -30.41
CA ASP A 543 -16.19 -34.11 -31.35
C ASP A 543 -16.28 -32.65 -30.91
N VAL A 544 -17.47 -32.22 -30.47
CA VAL A 544 -17.72 -30.86 -29.99
C VAL A 544 -16.91 -30.58 -28.73
N VAL A 545 -16.97 -31.48 -27.75
CA VAL A 545 -16.22 -31.34 -26.50
C VAL A 545 -14.71 -31.38 -26.77
N MET A 546 -14.23 -32.26 -27.64
CA MET A 546 -12.81 -32.31 -28.02
C MET A 546 -12.34 -31.00 -28.66
N ALA A 547 -13.17 -30.37 -29.50
CA ALA A 547 -12.86 -29.06 -30.04
C ALA A 547 -12.78 -27.99 -28.93
N ALA A 548 -13.74 -27.98 -28.00
CA ALA A 548 -13.79 -27.03 -26.89
C ALA A 548 -12.59 -27.16 -25.93
N VAL A 549 -12.28 -28.38 -25.47
CA VAL A 549 -11.21 -28.60 -24.48
C VAL A 549 -9.81 -28.41 -25.08
N ARG A 550 -9.64 -28.61 -26.38
CA ARG A 550 -8.39 -28.30 -27.10
C ARG A 550 -8.18 -26.79 -27.23
N GLN A 551 -9.26 -26.02 -27.34
CA GLN A 551 -9.20 -24.57 -27.34
C GLN A 551 -8.92 -24.05 -25.92
N GLN A 552 -9.70 -24.50 -24.93
CA GLN A 552 -9.57 -24.14 -23.52
C GLN A 552 -9.92 -25.32 -22.61
N GLY A 553 -8.93 -25.87 -21.91
CA GLY A 553 -9.04 -27.12 -21.15
C GLY A 553 -10.10 -27.08 -20.06
N PHE A 554 -10.28 -25.92 -19.42
CA PHE A 554 -11.35 -25.68 -18.45
C PHE A 554 -12.76 -26.00 -19.01
N ALA A 555 -12.96 -25.96 -20.33
CA ALA A 555 -14.24 -26.29 -20.96
C ALA A 555 -14.74 -27.71 -20.62
N LEU A 556 -13.87 -28.60 -20.13
CA LEU A 556 -14.24 -29.91 -19.61
C LEU A 556 -15.31 -29.83 -18.51
N PHE A 557 -15.32 -28.76 -17.72
CA PHE A 557 -16.36 -28.50 -16.72
C PHE A 557 -17.77 -28.54 -17.30
N TYR A 558 -17.95 -28.11 -18.54
CA TYR A 558 -19.25 -28.06 -19.23
C TYR A 558 -19.60 -29.33 -20.02
N ALA A 559 -18.67 -30.28 -20.13
CA ALA A 559 -18.92 -31.55 -20.78
C ALA A 559 -19.87 -32.43 -19.94
N SER A 560 -20.55 -33.38 -20.59
CA SER A 560 -21.33 -34.39 -19.86
C SER A 560 -20.45 -35.22 -18.92
N GLY A 561 -21.03 -35.75 -17.85
CA GLY A 561 -20.31 -36.62 -16.91
C GLY A 561 -19.69 -37.86 -17.57
N THR A 562 -20.27 -38.33 -18.68
CA THR A 562 -19.69 -39.41 -19.51
C THR A 562 -18.36 -39.01 -20.15
N LEU A 563 -18.26 -37.79 -20.68
CA LEU A 563 -17.03 -37.28 -21.30
C LEU A 563 -16.02 -36.74 -20.28
N GLN A 564 -16.47 -36.30 -19.11
CA GLN A 564 -15.60 -36.08 -17.93
C GLN A 564 -14.98 -37.39 -17.41
N SER A 565 -15.52 -38.54 -17.83
CA SER A 565 -14.99 -39.88 -17.54
C SER A 565 -14.31 -40.52 -18.75
N ASP A 566 -14.25 -39.83 -19.91
CA ASP A 566 -13.54 -40.31 -21.09
C ASP A 566 -12.07 -39.92 -20.98
N LYS A 567 -11.20 -40.93 -20.88
CA LYS A 567 -9.76 -40.73 -20.68
C LYS A 567 -9.12 -39.91 -21.81
N GLU A 568 -9.55 -40.07 -23.06
CA GLU A 568 -9.00 -39.30 -24.18
C GLU A 568 -9.35 -37.82 -24.08
N VAL A 569 -10.61 -37.51 -23.74
CA VAL A 569 -11.10 -36.13 -23.59
C VAL A 569 -10.41 -35.45 -22.41
N VAL A 570 -10.34 -36.11 -21.26
CA VAL A 570 -9.67 -35.59 -20.06
C VAL A 570 -8.19 -35.36 -20.32
N MET A 571 -7.50 -36.28 -20.99
CA MET A 571 -6.11 -36.11 -21.37
C MET A 571 -5.91 -34.90 -22.28
N ALA A 572 -6.80 -34.68 -23.26
CA ALA A 572 -6.75 -33.49 -24.11
C ALA A 572 -6.96 -32.19 -23.33
N ALA A 573 -7.94 -32.16 -22.42
CA ALA A 573 -8.24 -31.01 -21.57
C ALA A 573 -7.08 -30.67 -20.63
N VAL A 574 -6.53 -31.66 -19.93
CA VAL A 574 -5.44 -31.51 -18.96
C VAL A 574 -4.13 -31.09 -19.63
N ARG A 575 -3.89 -31.53 -20.87
CA ARG A 575 -2.75 -31.04 -21.67
C ARG A 575 -2.88 -29.56 -22.00
N GLN A 576 -4.09 -29.07 -22.22
CA GLN A 576 -4.35 -27.66 -22.48
C GLN A 576 -4.28 -26.86 -21.17
N ASP A 577 -4.99 -27.25 -20.12
CA ASP A 577 -5.02 -26.60 -18.81
C ASP A 577 -5.07 -27.63 -17.69
N ARG A 578 -4.06 -27.64 -16.82
CA ARG A 578 -3.98 -28.56 -15.68
C ARG A 578 -5.18 -28.45 -14.74
N PHE A 579 -5.76 -27.26 -14.59
CA PHE A 579 -6.95 -27.07 -13.76
C PHE A 579 -8.15 -27.89 -14.26
N ALA A 580 -8.16 -28.31 -15.53
CA ALA A 580 -9.16 -29.20 -16.07
C ALA A 580 -9.25 -30.54 -15.32
N LEU A 581 -8.17 -30.98 -14.67
CA LEU A 581 -8.14 -32.21 -13.88
C LEU A 581 -9.20 -32.21 -12.78
N ASN A 582 -9.50 -31.06 -12.18
CA ASN A 582 -10.51 -30.92 -11.13
C ASN A 582 -11.92 -31.27 -11.61
N PHE A 583 -12.16 -31.27 -12.92
CA PHE A 583 -13.46 -31.59 -13.53
C PHE A 583 -13.53 -33.00 -14.12
N ALA A 584 -12.41 -33.74 -14.10
CA ALA A 584 -12.43 -35.15 -14.44
C ALA A 584 -13.16 -35.96 -13.36
N SER A 585 -13.68 -37.13 -13.73
CA SER A 585 -14.20 -38.09 -12.75
C SER A 585 -13.16 -38.49 -11.70
N ALA A 586 -13.60 -38.86 -10.50
CA ALA A 586 -12.71 -39.23 -9.39
C ALA A 586 -11.71 -40.35 -9.75
N THR A 587 -12.10 -41.27 -10.64
CA THR A 587 -11.22 -42.33 -11.15
C THR A 587 -10.08 -41.76 -11.99
N LEU A 588 -10.35 -40.83 -12.90
CA LEU A 588 -9.34 -40.21 -13.77
C LEU A 588 -8.50 -39.15 -13.04
N GLN A 589 -9.01 -38.52 -11.98
CA GLN A 589 -8.21 -37.64 -11.12
C GLN A 589 -7.02 -38.36 -10.47
N SER A 590 -7.15 -39.69 -10.25
CA SER A 590 -6.10 -40.53 -9.66
C SER A 590 -5.36 -41.40 -10.70
N ASP A 591 -5.71 -41.28 -11.99
CA ASP A 591 -5.09 -42.07 -13.06
C ASP A 591 -3.64 -41.62 -13.30
N LYS A 592 -2.72 -42.59 -13.35
CA LYS A 592 -1.28 -42.32 -13.45
C LYS A 592 -0.90 -41.58 -14.73
N ASP A 593 -1.54 -41.90 -15.86
CA ASP A 593 -1.22 -41.31 -17.16
C ASP A 593 -1.76 -39.87 -17.23
N VAL A 594 -2.96 -39.64 -16.67
CA VAL A 594 -3.56 -38.30 -16.56
C VAL A 594 -2.72 -37.39 -15.67
N LEU A 595 -2.30 -37.88 -14.51
CA LEU A 595 -1.43 -37.15 -13.59
C LEU A 595 -0.05 -36.86 -14.20
N ALA A 596 0.53 -37.79 -14.97
CA ALA A 596 1.78 -37.56 -15.68
C ALA A 596 1.61 -36.45 -16.74
N SER A 597 0.50 -36.47 -17.48
CA SER A 597 0.19 -35.45 -18.48
C SER A 597 -0.05 -34.06 -17.86
N ALA A 598 -0.65 -33.99 -16.66
CA ALA A 598 -0.83 -32.76 -15.90
C ALA A 598 0.49 -32.12 -15.45
N LYS A 599 1.48 -32.95 -15.07
CA LYS A 599 2.80 -32.51 -14.58
C LYS A 599 3.74 -32.05 -15.69
N ALA A 600 3.59 -32.57 -16.91
CA ALA A 600 4.48 -32.25 -18.03
C ALA A 600 4.55 -30.75 -18.41
N ARG A 601 3.52 -29.92 -18.10
CA ARG A 601 3.58 -28.46 -18.28
C ARG A 601 4.28 -27.69 -17.15
N GLU A 602 4.51 -28.32 -15.98
CA GLU A 602 5.18 -27.69 -14.83
C GLU A 602 6.66 -27.40 -15.14
N ASN A 603 7.26 -28.20 -16.02
CA ASN A 603 8.65 -28.04 -16.49
C ASN A 603 8.79 -27.18 -17.77
N GLY A 604 7.69 -26.58 -18.27
CA GLY A 604 7.63 -25.87 -19.54
C GLY A 604 7.69 -24.34 -19.46
N PHE A 605 8.20 -23.77 -18.35
CA PHE A 605 8.66 -22.39 -18.35
C PHE A 605 10.13 -22.38 -18.79
N ASN A 606 10.37 -21.84 -19.98
CA ASN A 606 11.60 -21.56 -20.73
C ASN A 606 11.96 -22.51 -21.88
N VAL A 607 12.32 -21.81 -22.97
CA VAL A 607 12.95 -22.22 -24.24
C VAL A 607 12.01 -22.87 -25.27
N ASP A 608 11.28 -22.02 -26.00
CA ASP A 608 11.38 -21.95 -27.47
C ASP A 608 10.45 -20.84 -28.00
N ARG A 609 11.00 -19.63 -28.07
CA ARG A 609 10.67 -18.67 -29.12
C ARG A 609 11.85 -18.73 -30.09
N ASP A 610 11.69 -19.47 -31.17
CA ASP A 610 12.16 -19.11 -32.52
C ASP A 610 11.56 -20.09 -33.55
N ASP A 611 11.34 -19.56 -34.76
CA ASP A 611 10.90 -20.20 -36.01
C ASP A 611 9.40 -20.44 -36.29
N LYS A 612 8.64 -19.35 -36.53
CA LYS A 612 8.15 -18.92 -37.87
C LYS A 612 7.16 -17.76 -37.80
#